data_AF-A0A9D8IIG0-F1
#
_entry.id   AF-A0A9D8IIG0-F1
#
_cell.length_a   1.000
_cell.length_b   1.000
_cell.length_c   1.000
_cell.angle_alpha   90.00
_cell.angle_beta   90.00
_cell.angle_gamma   90.00
#
_symmetry.space_group_name_H-M   'P 1'
#
loop_
_entity.id
_entity.type
_entity.pdbx_description
1 polymer ?
#
loop_
_entity_poly.entity_id
_entity_poly.type
_entity_poly.pdbx_seq_one_letter_code
_entity_poly.pdbx_strand_id
1 'polypeptide(L)' 'MLKKAESFHLECGAEVTELSLLVPQAQAEMLERKARRHGMTLGQLLRRMITTHPVFRSPEYDEECASA' A
#
# COMPACT_ATOMS: atom_id res chain seq x y z
N MET A 1 12.93 -12.47 20.43
CA MET A 1 11.84 -12.86 19.50
C MET A 1 11.75 -11.81 18.41
N LEU A 2 12.20 -12.12 17.19
CA LEU A 2 12.19 -11.18 16.06
C LEU A 2 10.80 -11.17 15.41
N LYS A 3 10.21 -9.99 15.24
CA LYS A 3 8.87 -9.78 14.67
C LYS A 3 8.93 -9.92 13.14
N LYS A 4 7.97 -10.67 12.58
CA LYS A 4 7.76 -10.85 11.14
C LYS A 4 7.56 -9.49 10.46
N ALA A 5 8.36 -9.19 9.44
CA ALA A 5 8.08 -8.11 8.50
C ALA A 5 7.23 -8.69 7.37
N GLU A 6 6.13 -8.02 7.03
CA GLU A 6 5.32 -8.36 5.86
C GLU A 6 5.59 -7.32 4.76
N SER A 7 5.90 -7.81 3.55
CA SER A 7 6.17 -6.99 2.37
C SER A 7 4.88 -6.76 1.57
N PHE A 8 4.73 -5.58 0.99
CA PHE A 8 3.56 -5.22 0.17
C PHE A 8 3.97 -4.71 -1.22
N HIS A 9 3.16 -5.05 -2.24
CA HIS A 9 3.39 -4.66 -3.63
C HIS A 9 2.47 -3.52 -4.07
N LEU A 10 3.05 -2.50 -4.72
CA LEU A 10 2.37 -1.36 -5.32
C LEU A 10 2.81 -1.25 -6.79
N GLU A 11 1.88 -1.26 -7.75
CA GLU A 11 2.21 -1.28 -9.19
C GLU A 11 1.62 -0.07 -9.96
N CYS A 12 2.39 0.97 -10.26
CA CYS A 12 2.07 1.83 -11.40
C CYS A 12 3.39 2.33 -12.02
N GLY A 13 3.57 2.07 -13.32
CA GLY A 13 4.78 2.42 -14.09
C GLY A 13 5.99 1.52 -13.81
N ALA A 14 6.14 0.45 -14.61
CA ALA A 14 7.31 -0.44 -14.85
C ALA A 14 8.23 -0.93 -13.71
N GLU A 15 8.21 -0.41 -12.49
CA GLU A 15 8.97 -0.93 -11.34
C GLU A 15 8.06 -1.08 -10.12
N VAL A 16 7.72 -2.34 -9.83
CA VAL A 16 7.06 -2.70 -8.57
C VAL A 16 8.11 -2.61 -7.47
N THR A 17 8.11 -1.51 -6.72
CA THR A 17 8.99 -1.37 -5.56
C THR A 17 8.34 -2.06 -4.36
N GLU A 18 9.01 -3.09 -3.83
CA GLU A 18 8.62 -3.69 -2.56
C GLU A 18 8.91 -2.73 -1.40
N LEU A 19 7.91 -2.46 -0.57
CA LEU A 19 8.05 -1.65 0.63
C LEU A 19 7.90 -2.54 1.87
N SER A 20 8.92 -2.54 2.72
CA SER A 20 8.88 -3.14 4.05
C SER A 20 8.50 -2.09 5.08
N LEU A 21 7.30 -2.21 5.67
CA LEU A 21 6.80 -1.26 6.66
C LEU A 21 6.85 -1.88 8.05
N LEU A 22 7.53 -1.20 8.97
CA LEU A 22 7.47 -1.54 10.39
C LEU A 22 6.29 -0.82 11.03
N VAL A 23 5.25 -1.58 11.33
CA VAL A 23 4.05 -1.07 11.99
C VAL A 23 3.82 -1.79 13.32
N PRO A 24 3.24 -1.13 14.33
CA PRO A 24 2.77 -1.78 15.54
C PRO A 24 1.80 -2.92 15.21
N GLN A 25 1.99 -4.07 15.85
CA GLN A 25 1.23 -5.30 15.56
C GLN A 25 -0.30 -5.08 15.62
N ALA A 26 -0.79 -4.39 16.66
CA ALA A 26 -2.22 -4.10 16.81
C ALA A 26 -2.79 -3.29 15.62
N GLN A 27 -1.98 -2.42 15.01
CA GLN A 27 -2.37 -1.66 13.82
C GLN A 27 -2.36 -2.53 12.57
N ALA A 28 -1.36 -3.40 12.40
CA ALA A 28 -1.32 -4.37 11.30
C ALA A 28 -2.56 -5.27 11.31
N GLU A 29 -2.89 -5.87 12.46
CA GLU A 29 -4.07 -6.73 12.62
C GLU A 29 -5.38 -5.98 12.34
N MET A 30 -5.48 -4.72 12.77
CA MET A 30 -6.63 -3.87 12.48
C MET A 30 -6.78 -3.63 10.96
N LEU A 31 -5.68 -3.29 10.28
CA LEU A 31 -5.67 -3.02 8.85
C LEU A 31 -5.97 -4.28 8.04
N GLU A 32 -5.42 -5.44 8.42
CA GLU A 32 -5.77 -6.73 7.82
C GLU A 32 -7.27 -7.03 7.93
N ARG A 33 -7.85 -6.89 9.13
CA ARG A 33 -9.29 -7.10 9.33
C ARG A 33 -10.12 -6.15 8.46
N LYS A 34 -9.67 -4.91 8.28
CA LYS A 34 -10.33 -3.95 7.39
C LYS A 34 -10.20 -4.39 5.93
N ALA A 35 -9.01 -4.79 5.48
CA ALA A 35 -8.78 -5.24 4.11
C ALA A 35 -9.66 -6.45 3.77
N ARG A 36 -9.70 -7.46 4.65
CA ARG A 36 -10.53 -8.68 4.47
C ARG A 36 -12.02 -8.36 4.36
N ARG A 37 -12.54 -7.41 5.17
CA ARG A 37 -13.94 -6.97 5.08
C ARG A 37 -14.30 -6.34 3.73
N HIS A 38 -13.32 -5.84 3.00
CA HIS A 38 -13.50 -5.25 1.67
C HIS A 38 -13.05 -6.19 0.53
N GLY A 39 -12.73 -7.47 0.83
CA GLY A 39 -12.25 -8.42 -0.17
C GLY A 39 -10.88 -8.06 -0.75
N MET A 40 -10.05 -7.33 0.01
CA MET A 40 -8.73 -6.86 -0.40
C MET A 40 -7.63 -7.51 0.43
N THR A 41 -6.43 -7.60 -0.14
CA THR A 41 -5.20 -7.82 0.62
C THR A 41 -4.81 -6.54 1.37
N LEU A 42 -4.00 -6.67 2.43
CA LEU A 42 -3.49 -5.52 3.16
C LEU A 42 -2.68 -4.58 2.24
N GLY A 43 -1.88 -5.13 1.32
CA GLY A 43 -1.12 -4.34 0.34
C GLY A 43 -2.02 -3.52 -0.58
N GLN A 44 -3.11 -4.10 -1.09
CA GLN A 44 -4.10 -3.38 -1.90
C GLN A 44 -4.80 -2.26 -1.12
N LEU A 45 -5.12 -2.50 0.16
CA LEU A 45 -5.71 -1.48 1.02
C LEU A 45 -4.72 -0.32 1.25
N LEU A 46 -3.47 -0.63 1.61
CA LEU A 46 -2.41 0.37 1.82
C LEU A 46 -2.15 1.17 0.55
N ARG A 47 -2.08 0.49 -0.59
CA ARG A 47 -1.94 1.11 -1.89
C ARG A 47 -3.02 2.14 -2.14
N ARG A 48 -4.28 1.74 -1.99
CA ARG A 48 -5.42 2.64 -2.17
C ARG A 48 -5.37 3.82 -1.20
N MET A 49 -4.98 3.59 0.05
CA MET A 49 -4.85 4.67 1.03
C MET A 49 -3.75 5.67 0.64
N ILE A 50 -2.58 5.19 0.22
CA ILE A 50 -1.46 6.05 -0.20
C ILE A 50 -1.84 6.85 -1.44
N THR A 51 -2.36 6.21 -2.49
CA THR A 51 -2.67 6.90 -3.75
C THR A 51 -3.86 7.86 -3.66
N THR A 52 -4.77 7.66 -2.70
CA THR A 52 -5.90 8.59 -2.48
C THR A 52 -5.57 9.72 -1.52
N HIS A 53 -4.43 9.63 -0.81
CA HIS A 53 -4.07 10.62 0.19
C HIS A 53 -3.44 11.85 -0.49
N PRO A 54 -3.94 13.06 -0.21
CA PRO A 54 -3.62 14.26 -0.98
C PRO A 54 -2.14 14.65 -0.97
N VAL A 55 -1.40 14.22 0.05
CA VAL A 55 0.06 14.46 0.16
C VAL A 55 0.87 13.65 -0.86
N PHE A 56 0.38 12.49 -1.28
CA PHE A 56 1.07 11.63 -2.26
C PHE A 56 0.54 11.80 -3.67
N ARG A 57 -0.39 12.75 -3.90
CA ARG A 57 -0.77 13.14 -5.24
C ARG A 57 0.35 13.99 -5.83
N SER A 58 1.08 13.40 -6.75
CA SER A 58 1.94 14.16 -7.67
C SER A 58 1.21 14.25 -9.00
N PRO A 59 0.87 15.46 -9.49
CA PRO A 59 0.27 15.64 -10.82
C PRO A 59 1.13 15.00 -11.92
N GLU A 60 2.45 15.05 -11.76
CA GLU A 60 3.43 14.47 -12.68
C GLU A 60 3.36 12.93 -12.71
N TYR A 61 3.13 12.30 -11.54
CA TYR A 61 2.94 10.84 -11.45
C TYR A 61 1.59 10.38 -12.02
N ASP A 62 0.54 11.18 -11.81
CA ASP A 62 -0.80 10.89 -12.33
C ASP A 62 -0.83 10.96 -13.87
N GLU A 63 -0.05 11.84 -14.51
CA GLU A 63 0.10 11.92 -15.97
C GLU A 63 0.88 10.72 -16.55
N GLU A 64 1.95 10.28 -15.89
CA GLU A 64 2.70 9.07 -16.28
C GLU A 64 1.85 7.79 -16.15
N CYS A 65 1.07 7.67 -15.08
CA CYS A 65 0.16 6.54 -14.86
C CYS A 65 -1.07 6.53 -15.80
N ALA A 66 -1.54 7.68 -16.26
CA ALA A 66 -2.67 7.77 -17.21
C ALA A 66 -2.26 7.47 -18.66
N SER A 67 -0.96 7.52 -18.96
CA SER A 67 -0.39 7.35 -20.30
C SER A 67 0.14 5.93 -20.59
N ALA A 68 0.11 5.04 -19.59
CA ALA A 68 0.53 3.63 -19.66
C ALA A 68 -0.66 2.67 -19.70
#